data_AF-A0A7S2GDJ5-F1
#
_entry.id   AF-A0A7S2GDJ5-F1
#
_cell.length_a   1.000
_cell.length_b   1.000
_cell.length_c   1.000
_cell.angle_alpha   90.00
_cell.angle_beta   90.00
_cell.angle_gamma   90.00
#
_symmetry.space_group_name_H-M   'P 1'
#
loop_
_entity.id
_entity.type
_entity.pdbx_description
1 polymer ?
#
loop_
_entity_poly.entity_id
_entity_poly.type
_entity_poly.pdbx_seq_one_letter_code
_entity_poly.pdbx_strand_id
1 'polypeptide(L)'
;IKSDRSSVRCPPLEGQMISAGSGLLSALGPLRGLLIDEVAQATELACLVPILERGCERLVLVGDHCQLPPSVRSQDAEARGLTLSLFGRLIAQGVKPHFLNTQFRAHPKLMAFPSKVIYSGKLLTGITPSTRPPVAGVAWPRRTVPMAFVEVSAREQVEHDSKYNEAEAER
;
A
#
# COMPACT_ATOMS: atom_id res chain seq x y z
N ILE A 1 -11.51 -24.14 40.81
CA ILE A 1 -12.14 -23.17 39.89
C ILE A 1 -11.51 -21.82 40.18
N LYS A 2 -10.36 -21.52 39.56
CA LYS A 2 -9.64 -20.25 39.75
C LYS A 2 -10.19 -19.26 38.75
N SER A 3 -10.61 -18.11 39.28
CA SER A 3 -11.33 -17.06 38.59
C SER A 3 -10.57 -16.52 37.38
N ASP A 4 -11.32 -16.46 36.29
CA ASP A 4 -11.09 -15.73 35.05
C ASP A 4 -10.30 -14.43 35.27
N ARG A 5 -9.06 -14.39 34.79
CA ARG A 5 -8.33 -13.14 34.60
C ARG A 5 -8.97 -12.47 33.40
N SER A 6 -9.83 -11.50 33.70
CA SER A 6 -10.27 -10.45 32.79
C SER A 6 -9.26 -10.23 31.67
N SER A 7 -9.62 -10.68 30.47
CA SER A 7 -8.89 -10.35 29.26
C SER A 7 -8.95 -8.84 29.10
N VAL A 8 -7.93 -8.14 29.58
CA VAL A 8 -7.71 -6.74 29.27
C VAL A 8 -7.52 -6.70 27.76
N ARG A 9 -8.60 -6.38 27.03
CA ARG A 9 -8.52 -6.13 25.61
C ARG A 9 -7.77 -4.82 25.48
N CYS A 10 -6.46 -4.93 25.32
CA CYS A 10 -5.66 -3.81 24.86
C CYS A 10 -6.24 -3.41 23.50
N PRO A 11 -6.61 -2.13 23.27
CA PRO A 11 -7.01 -1.67 21.95
C PRO A 11 -5.88 -1.93 20.94
N PRO A 12 -6.19 -2.05 19.64
CA PRO A 12 -5.15 -2.20 18.62
C PRO A 12 -4.16 -1.04 18.74
N LEU A 13 -2.87 -1.39 18.78
CA LEU A 13 -1.77 -0.43 18.82
C LEU A 13 -1.30 -0.19 17.39
N GLU A 14 -1.30 1.07 16.97
CA GLU A 14 -0.86 1.48 15.64
C GLU A 14 0.48 2.22 15.73
N GLY A 15 1.38 1.95 14.79
CA GLY A 15 2.71 2.56 14.75
C GLY A 15 3.49 2.14 13.52
N GLN A 16 4.57 2.86 13.21
CA GLN A 16 5.44 2.50 12.09
C GLN A 16 6.27 1.26 12.43
N MET A 17 6.56 0.42 11.42
CA MET A 17 7.29 -0.85 11.63
C MET A 17 8.64 -0.63 12.33
N ILE A 18 9.37 0.44 11.98
CA ILE A 18 10.68 0.75 12.58
C ILE A 18 10.54 1.17 14.06
N SER A 19 9.45 1.86 14.41
CA SER A 19 9.18 2.22 15.80
C SER A 19 8.91 1.01 16.70
N ALA A 20 8.57 -0.15 16.12
CA ALA A 20 8.39 -1.41 16.84
C ALA A 20 9.65 -1.86 17.59
N GLY A 21 10.84 -1.45 17.15
CA GLY A 21 12.11 -1.70 17.86
C GLY A 21 12.41 -0.72 18.99
N SER A 22 11.58 0.32 19.18
CA SER A 22 11.78 1.29 20.26
C SER A 22 11.53 0.66 21.63
N GLY A 23 12.30 1.08 22.64
CA GLY A 23 12.09 0.74 24.04
C GLY A 23 10.70 1.12 24.56
N LEU A 24 10.04 2.09 23.91
CA LEU A 24 8.66 2.49 24.20
C LEU A 24 7.68 1.31 24.08
N LEU A 25 7.86 0.46 23.07
CA LEU A 25 6.98 -0.69 22.84
C LEU A 25 7.45 -1.94 23.61
N SER A 26 8.65 -1.91 24.21
CA SER A 26 9.14 -2.99 25.09
C SER A 26 8.40 -3.07 26.42
N ALA A 27 7.81 -1.96 26.86
CA ALA A 27 6.94 -1.93 28.03
C ALA A 27 5.60 -2.66 27.81
N LEU A 28 5.20 -2.93 26.55
CA LEU A 28 3.91 -3.55 26.22
C LEU A 28 3.91 -5.08 26.32
N GLY A 29 5.07 -5.70 26.52
CA GLY A 29 5.23 -7.15 26.52
C GLY A 29 5.02 -7.78 25.14
N PRO A 30 4.86 -9.12 25.05
CA PRO A 30 4.73 -9.83 23.79
C PRO A 30 3.46 -9.46 23.00
N LEU A 31 3.61 -9.21 21.70
CA LEU A 31 2.50 -9.00 20.77
C LEU A 31 2.29 -10.28 19.96
N ARG A 32 1.42 -11.15 20.46
CA ARG A 32 1.15 -12.48 19.87
C ARG A 32 0.52 -12.40 18.47
N GLY A 33 -0.12 -11.28 18.14
CA GLY A 33 -0.73 -11.03 16.84
C GLY A 33 -0.20 -9.73 16.22
N LEU A 34 0.26 -9.81 14.98
CA LEU A 34 0.71 -8.66 14.20
C LEU A 34 -0.05 -8.57 12.88
N LEU A 35 -0.50 -7.36 12.57
CA LEU A 35 -1.01 -6.98 11.26
C LEU A 35 -0.05 -5.92 10.70
N ILE A 36 0.49 -6.17 9.51
CA ILE A 36 1.37 -5.23 8.81
C ILE A 36 0.67 -4.86 7.51
N ASP A 37 0.30 -3.59 7.38
CA ASP A 37 -0.29 -3.03 6.17
C ASP A 37 0.78 -2.40 5.27
N GLU A 38 0.47 -2.24 3.98
CA GLU A 38 1.39 -1.77 2.93
C GLU A 38 2.75 -2.51 2.91
N VAL A 39 2.74 -3.80 3.27
CA VAL A 39 3.95 -4.62 3.42
C VAL A 39 4.78 -4.71 2.13
N ALA A 40 4.14 -4.54 0.97
CA ALA A 40 4.81 -4.59 -0.33
C ALA A 40 5.78 -3.42 -0.54
N GLN A 41 5.53 -2.28 0.13
CA GLN A 41 6.35 -1.07 0.08
C GLN A 41 7.42 -1.03 1.19
N ALA A 42 7.46 -2.02 2.08
CA ALA A 42 8.46 -2.11 3.14
C ALA A 42 9.54 -3.13 2.80
N THR A 43 10.79 -2.79 3.14
CA THR A 43 11.89 -3.76 3.06
C THR A 43 11.60 -4.92 3.99
N GLU A 44 12.06 -6.12 3.63
CA GLU A 44 11.91 -7.28 4.51
C GLU A 44 12.47 -7.02 5.91
N LEU A 45 13.64 -6.36 5.98
CA LEU A 45 14.29 -6.03 7.24
C LEU A 45 13.38 -5.19 8.14
N ALA A 46 12.68 -4.19 7.59
CA ALA A 46 11.74 -3.37 8.35
C ALA A 46 10.57 -4.20 8.89
N CYS A 47 10.08 -5.17 8.12
CA CYS A 47 9.01 -6.08 8.55
C CYS A 47 9.47 -7.03 9.66
N LEU A 48 10.73 -7.47 9.63
CA LEU A 48 11.28 -8.42 10.60
C LEU A 48 11.42 -7.84 12.00
N VAL A 49 11.63 -6.53 12.15
CA VAL A 49 11.77 -5.87 13.46
C VAL A 49 10.59 -6.19 14.39
N PRO A 50 9.32 -5.86 14.06
CA PRO A 50 8.20 -6.20 14.94
C PRO A 50 7.99 -7.72 15.08
N ILE A 51 8.26 -8.51 14.03
CA ILE A 51 8.01 -9.96 14.03
C ILE A 51 8.92 -10.67 15.03
N LEU A 52 10.22 -10.33 15.03
CA LEU A 52 11.23 -10.99 15.85
C LEU A 52 11.23 -10.47 17.29
N GLU A 53 11.11 -9.16 17.48
CA GLU A 53 11.25 -8.53 18.81
C GLU A 53 10.04 -8.76 19.73
N ARG A 54 8.87 -9.13 19.17
CA ARG A 54 7.60 -9.13 19.92
C ARG A 54 6.99 -10.50 20.13
N GLY A 55 7.68 -11.58 19.78
CA GLY A 55 7.20 -12.96 19.99
C GLY A 55 5.91 -13.23 19.22
N CYS A 56 5.86 -12.81 17.96
CA CYS A 56 4.69 -12.95 17.10
C CYS A 56 4.33 -14.43 16.89
N GLU A 57 3.07 -14.80 17.18
CA GLU A 57 2.55 -16.15 16.92
C GLU A 57 1.59 -16.18 15.73
N ARG A 58 0.95 -15.05 15.43
CA ARG A 58 0.04 -14.88 14.30
C ARG A 58 0.37 -13.62 13.54
N LEU A 59 0.70 -13.77 12.27
CA LEU A 59 1.08 -12.69 11.37
C LEU A 59 0.07 -12.58 10.22
N VAL A 60 -0.47 -11.39 10.01
CA VAL A 60 -1.26 -11.03 8.84
C VAL A 60 -0.50 -9.96 8.09
N LEU A 61 -0.20 -10.23 6.82
CA LEU A 61 0.48 -9.29 5.93
C LEU A 61 -0.55 -8.81 4.90
N VAL A 62 -0.74 -7.50 4.84
CA VAL A 62 -1.64 -6.83 3.90
C VAL A 62 -0.82 -5.91 3.02
N GLY A 63 -1.00 -6.04 1.71
CA GLY A 63 -0.32 -5.23 0.72
C GLY A 63 -0.53 -5.77 -0.68
N ASP A 64 0.05 -5.08 -1.64
CA ASP A 64 -0.10 -5.39 -3.05
C ASP A 64 1.26 -5.48 -3.76
N HIS A 65 1.69 -6.71 -4.03
CA HIS A 65 2.91 -7.01 -4.78
C HIS A 65 2.93 -6.47 -6.22
N CYS A 66 1.79 -6.05 -6.78
CA CYS A 66 1.71 -5.44 -8.11
C CYS A 66 1.87 -3.90 -8.07
N GLN A 67 1.93 -3.30 -6.88
CA GLN A 67 2.14 -1.87 -6.68
C GLN A 67 3.64 -1.55 -6.44
N LEU A 68 3.93 -0.39 -5.85
CA LEU A 68 5.28 0.10 -5.66
C LEU A 68 6.10 -0.85 -4.76
N PRO A 69 7.36 -1.17 -5.12
CA PRO A 69 8.28 -1.85 -4.24
C PRO A 69 8.85 -0.89 -3.18
N PRO A 70 9.63 -1.38 -2.20
CA PRO A 70 10.32 -0.55 -1.22
C PRO A 70 11.34 0.38 -1.88
N SER A 71 11.37 1.64 -1.44
CA SER A 71 12.33 2.64 -1.92
C SER A 71 13.72 2.40 -1.32
N VAL A 72 14.70 2.10 -2.17
CA VAL A 72 16.10 1.90 -1.78
C VAL A 72 16.98 2.93 -2.48
N ARG A 73 17.68 3.77 -1.71
CA ARG A 73 18.54 4.84 -2.28
C ARG A 73 19.87 4.32 -2.86
N SER A 74 20.38 3.21 -2.33
CA SER A 74 21.65 2.63 -2.78
C SER A 74 21.40 1.71 -3.97
N GLN A 75 21.95 2.06 -5.13
CA GLN A 75 21.85 1.25 -6.35
C GLN A 75 22.48 -0.14 -6.19
N ASP A 76 23.58 -0.26 -5.44
CA ASP A 76 24.19 -1.58 -5.14
C ASP A 76 23.26 -2.44 -4.26
N ALA A 77 22.61 -1.82 -3.26
CA ALA A 77 21.67 -2.55 -2.40
C ALA A 77 20.39 -2.96 -3.15
N GLU A 78 19.89 -2.10 -4.03
CA GLU A 78 18.78 -2.42 -4.95
C GLU A 78 19.16 -3.58 -5.88
N ALA A 79 20.33 -3.53 -6.52
CA ALA A 79 20.83 -4.58 -7.40
C ALA A 79 21.02 -5.92 -6.66
N ARG A 80 21.32 -5.88 -5.36
CA ARG A 80 21.40 -7.06 -4.48
C ARG A 80 20.05 -7.51 -3.93
N GLY A 81 18.94 -6.87 -4.32
CA GLY A 81 17.59 -7.33 -4.01
C GLY A 81 16.97 -6.75 -2.74
N LEU A 82 17.48 -5.64 -2.19
CA LEU A 82 16.87 -5.00 -1.01
C LEU A 82 15.44 -4.45 -1.29
N THR A 83 15.08 -4.30 -2.56
CA THR A 83 13.73 -3.97 -3.03
C THR A 83 12.76 -5.17 -3.00
N LEU A 84 13.23 -6.39 -2.69
CA LEU A 84 12.36 -7.53 -2.49
C LEU A 84 11.71 -7.46 -1.09
N SER A 85 10.44 -7.06 -1.05
CA SER A 85 9.65 -7.08 0.19
C SER A 85 9.45 -8.52 0.70
N LEU A 86 9.17 -8.64 2.01
CA LEU A 86 8.83 -9.93 2.63
C LEU A 86 7.64 -10.59 1.93
N PHE A 87 6.63 -9.80 1.56
CA PHE A 87 5.44 -10.27 0.87
C PHE A 87 5.74 -10.79 -0.53
N GLY A 88 6.55 -10.07 -1.32
CA GLY A 88 7.01 -10.54 -2.62
C GLY A 88 7.79 -11.85 -2.53
N ARG A 89 8.67 -11.99 -1.53
CA ARG A 89 9.43 -13.23 -1.30
C ARG A 89 8.53 -14.40 -0.94
N LEU A 90 7.57 -14.23 -0.02
CA LEU A 90 6.63 -15.29 0.35
C LEU A 90 5.82 -15.79 -0.84
N ILE A 91 5.36 -14.88 -1.70
CA ILE A 91 4.66 -15.23 -2.95
C ILE A 91 5.58 -16.03 -3.87
N ALA A 92 6.82 -15.61 -4.06
CA ALA A 92 7.81 -16.32 -4.87
C ALA A 92 8.12 -17.73 -4.35
N GLN A 93 8.02 -17.94 -3.02
CA GLN A 93 8.16 -19.25 -2.38
C GLN A 93 6.85 -20.10 -2.40
N GLY A 94 5.81 -19.64 -3.09
CA GLY A 94 4.57 -20.38 -3.30
C GLY A 94 3.48 -20.13 -2.25
N VAL A 95 3.67 -19.18 -1.33
CA VAL A 95 2.59 -18.73 -0.43
C VAL A 95 1.55 -18.01 -1.28
N LYS A 96 0.34 -18.56 -1.35
CA LYS A 96 -0.75 -17.99 -2.14
C LYS A 96 -1.39 -16.83 -1.38
N PRO A 97 -1.31 -15.58 -1.88
CA PRO A 97 -1.98 -14.46 -1.25
C PRO A 97 -3.49 -14.58 -1.47
N HIS A 98 -4.26 -14.10 -0.50
CA HIS A 98 -5.71 -13.96 -0.68
C HIS A 98 -5.99 -12.66 -1.44
N PHE A 99 -6.41 -12.77 -2.71
CA PHE A 99 -6.69 -11.60 -3.55
C PHE A 99 -8.10 -11.07 -3.32
N LEU A 100 -8.19 -9.85 -2.77
CA LEU A 100 -9.45 -9.11 -2.67
C LEU A 100 -9.80 -8.52 -4.03
N ASN A 101 -10.62 -9.25 -4.79
CA ASN A 101 -10.83 -8.99 -6.21
C ASN A 101 -11.89 -7.92 -6.53
N THR A 102 -12.51 -7.26 -5.54
CA THR A 102 -13.59 -6.30 -5.77
C THR A 102 -13.20 -4.94 -5.20
N GLN A 103 -13.08 -3.93 -6.07
CA GLN A 103 -12.78 -2.56 -5.66
C GLN A 103 -14.05 -1.72 -5.49
N PHE A 104 -14.03 -0.84 -4.48
CA PHE A 104 -15.12 0.08 -4.15
C PHE A 104 -14.68 1.57 -4.15
N ARG A 105 -13.43 1.85 -4.54
CA ARG A 105 -12.84 3.19 -4.42
C ARG A 105 -13.19 4.08 -5.61
N ALA A 106 -12.98 3.61 -6.84
CA ALA A 106 -12.96 4.47 -8.03
C ALA A 106 -13.99 4.06 -9.08
N HIS A 107 -14.38 5.03 -9.92
CA HIS A 107 -15.39 4.85 -10.96
C HIS A 107 -15.02 3.69 -11.92
N PRO A 108 -15.98 2.83 -12.37
CA PRO A 108 -15.67 1.63 -13.14
C PRO A 108 -14.81 1.86 -14.39
N LYS A 109 -15.00 2.99 -15.08
CA LYS A 109 -14.20 3.36 -16.27
C LYS A 109 -12.74 3.71 -15.95
N LEU A 110 -12.44 4.23 -14.76
CA LEU A 110 -11.05 4.50 -14.34
C LEU A 110 -10.34 3.19 -14.02
N MET A 111 -11.04 2.25 -13.37
CA MET A 111 -10.46 0.97 -12.97
C MET A 111 -10.35 -0.06 -14.10
N ALA A 112 -11.00 0.18 -15.24
CA ALA A 112 -10.95 -0.72 -16.39
C ALA A 112 -9.51 -0.94 -16.91
N PHE A 113 -8.70 0.13 -16.98
CA PHE A 113 -7.31 0.04 -17.45
C PHE A 113 -6.38 -0.65 -16.43
N PRO A 114 -6.28 -0.23 -15.16
CA PRO A 114 -5.49 -0.92 -14.15
C PRO A 114 -5.91 -2.38 -13.97
N SER A 115 -7.22 -2.68 -13.95
CA SER A 115 -7.73 -4.05 -13.87
C SER A 115 -7.15 -4.91 -14.99
N LYS A 116 -7.23 -4.46 -16.24
CA LYS A 116 -6.74 -5.20 -17.41
C LYS A 116 -5.22 -5.37 -17.40
N VAL A 117 -4.47 -4.29 -17.16
CA VAL A 117 -3.01 -4.26 -17.33
C VAL A 117 -2.26 -4.84 -16.14
N ILE A 118 -2.69 -4.53 -14.92
CA ILE A 118 -1.99 -4.91 -13.69
C ILE A 118 -2.54 -6.22 -13.14
N TYR A 119 -3.87 -6.37 -13.12
CA TYR A 119 -4.55 -7.51 -12.48
C TYR A 119 -5.12 -8.53 -13.46
N SER A 120 -4.69 -8.52 -14.73
CA SER A 120 -5.16 -9.45 -15.79
C SER A 120 -6.68 -9.52 -15.94
N GLY A 121 -7.38 -8.40 -15.70
CA GLY A 121 -8.84 -8.29 -15.75
C GLY A 121 -9.58 -8.89 -14.56
N LYS A 122 -8.87 -9.37 -13.52
CA LYS A 122 -9.47 -10.05 -12.36
C LYS A 122 -10.03 -9.08 -11.31
N LEU A 123 -9.69 -7.79 -11.38
CA LEU A 123 -10.19 -6.78 -10.46
C LEU A 123 -11.59 -6.31 -10.91
N LEU A 124 -12.61 -6.74 -10.18
CA LEU A 124 -14.02 -6.40 -10.33
C LEU A 124 -14.34 -5.05 -9.69
N THR A 125 -15.46 -4.46 -10.08
CA THR A 125 -15.95 -3.21 -9.49
C THR A 125 -17.28 -3.46 -8.78
N GLY A 126 -17.31 -3.20 -7.47
CA GLY A 126 -18.49 -3.40 -6.62
C GLY A 126 -19.39 -2.17 -6.50
N ILE A 127 -19.13 -1.11 -7.26
CA ILE A 127 -19.86 0.15 -7.24
C ILE A 127 -20.38 0.55 -8.62
N THR A 128 -21.48 1.29 -8.68
CA THR A 128 -22.04 1.78 -9.93
C THR A 128 -21.38 3.10 -10.35
N PRO A 129 -21.44 3.49 -11.64
CA PRO A 129 -21.01 4.81 -12.09
C PRO A 129 -21.60 5.97 -11.28
N SER A 130 -22.87 5.84 -10.88
CA SER A 130 -23.60 6.86 -10.14
C SER A 130 -23.07 7.15 -8.73
N THR A 131 -22.32 6.22 -8.10
CA THR A 131 -21.71 6.48 -6.78
C THR A 131 -20.39 7.26 -6.88
N ARG A 132 -19.87 7.47 -8.09
CA ARG A 132 -18.67 8.26 -8.39
C ARG A 132 -18.93 9.19 -9.58
N PRO A 133 -19.92 10.09 -9.47
CA PRO A 133 -20.28 10.96 -10.58
C PRO A 133 -19.12 11.92 -10.91
N PRO A 134 -19.02 12.40 -12.15
CA PRO A 134 -18.09 13.47 -12.50
C PRO A 134 -18.32 14.73 -11.65
N VAL A 135 -17.23 15.35 -11.23
CA VAL A 135 -17.27 16.58 -10.42
C VAL A 135 -17.92 17.68 -11.26
N ALA A 136 -18.90 18.38 -10.67
CA ALA A 136 -19.59 19.48 -11.33
C ALA A 136 -18.63 20.66 -11.56
N GLY A 137 -18.85 21.41 -12.65
CA GLY A 137 -18.01 22.55 -13.02
C GLY A 137 -16.76 22.20 -13.83
N VAL A 138 -16.36 20.93 -13.91
CA VAL A 138 -15.25 20.48 -14.76
C VAL A 138 -15.76 20.16 -16.17
N ALA A 139 -15.07 20.68 -17.18
CA ALA A 139 -15.34 20.41 -18.59
C ALA A 139 -14.81 19.02 -18.99
N TRP A 140 -15.46 17.95 -18.52
CA TRP A 140 -15.06 16.58 -18.81
C TRP A 140 -15.12 16.27 -20.31
N PRO A 141 -14.08 15.66 -20.92
CA PRO A 141 -14.11 15.22 -22.31
C PRO A 141 -15.26 14.27 -22.63
N ARG A 142 -15.69 13.47 -21.64
CA ARG A 142 -16.91 12.66 -21.69
C ARG A 142 -17.78 12.98 -20.48
N ARG A 143 -19.01 13.43 -20.73
CA ARG A 143 -19.94 13.91 -19.68
C ARG A 143 -20.23 12.90 -18.56
N THR A 144 -20.04 11.61 -18.81
CA THR A 144 -20.35 10.53 -17.86
C THR A 144 -19.11 9.83 -17.29
N VAL A 145 -17.90 10.31 -17.59
CA VAL A 145 -16.65 9.67 -17.15
C VAL A 145 -15.75 10.71 -16.48
N PRO A 146 -15.43 10.54 -15.18
CA PRO A 146 -14.58 11.47 -14.44
C PRO A 146 -13.09 11.26 -14.76
N MET A 147 -12.72 11.36 -16.03
CA MET A 147 -11.35 11.16 -16.49
C MET A 147 -11.06 12.07 -17.68
N ALA A 148 -9.95 12.79 -17.58
CA ALA A 148 -9.37 13.58 -18.64
C ALA A 148 -7.85 13.38 -18.62
N PHE A 149 -7.23 13.39 -19.80
CA PHE A 149 -5.79 13.53 -19.94
C PHE A 149 -5.57 14.89 -20.61
N VAL A 150 -4.96 15.83 -19.89
CA VAL A 150 -4.74 17.19 -20.37
C VAL A 150 -3.29 17.27 -20.84
N GLU A 151 -3.11 17.52 -22.12
CA GLU A 151 -1.77 17.69 -22.68
C GLU A 151 -1.17 19.02 -22.24
N VAL A 152 0.03 18.97 -21.67
CA VAL A 152 0.85 20.13 -21.33
C VAL A 152 2.18 19.97 -22.06
N SER A 153 2.40 20.80 -23.07
CA SER A 153 3.61 20.72 -23.92
C SER A 153 4.83 21.41 -23.31
N ALA A 154 4.70 21.99 -22.11
CA ALA A 154 5.80 22.64 -21.41
C ALA A 154 6.81 21.62 -20.90
N ARG A 155 8.10 22.01 -20.90
CA ARG A 155 9.19 21.19 -20.38
C ARG A 155 9.26 21.31 -18.86
N GLU A 156 9.64 20.21 -18.20
CA GLU A 156 10.00 20.19 -16.79
C GLU A 156 11.20 21.11 -16.50
N GLN A 157 11.16 21.77 -15.33
CA GLN A 157 12.29 22.46 -14.72
C GLN A 157 12.90 21.59 -13.61
N VAL A 158 14.18 21.82 -13.30
CA VAL A 158 14.90 21.09 -12.24
C VAL A 158 15.23 22.07 -11.12
N GLU A 159 14.91 21.69 -9.89
CA GLU A 159 15.33 22.39 -8.67
C GLU A 159 15.99 21.38 -7.74
N HIS A 160 17.29 21.56 -7.50
CA HIS A 160 18.12 20.60 -6.77
C HIS A 160 18.01 19.17 -7.34
N ASP A 161 17.54 18.22 -6.53
CA ASP A 161 17.35 16.81 -6.89
C ASP A 161 15.89 16.51 -7.30
N SER A 162 15.05 17.53 -7.45
CA SER A 162 13.63 17.41 -7.80
C SER A 162 13.30 18.12 -9.10
N LYS A 163 12.11 17.85 -9.63
CA LYS A 163 11.59 18.45 -10.87
C LYS A 163 10.23 19.08 -10.62
N TYR A 164 9.92 20.14 -11.34
CA TYR A 164 8.63 20.82 -11.32
C TYR A 164 8.20 21.24 -12.73
N ASN A 165 6.93 21.58 -12.90
CA ASN A 165 6.36 22.09 -14.14
C ASN A 165 5.30 23.15 -13.82
N GLU A 166 5.67 24.43 -13.94
CA GLU A 166 4.75 25.54 -13.65
C GLU A 166 3.50 25.53 -14.53
N ALA A 167 3.66 25.21 -15.82
CA ALA A 167 2.54 25.18 -16.76
C ALA A 167 1.56 24.04 -16.48
N GLU A 168 2.00 22.94 -15.84
CA GLU A 168 1.11 21.89 -15.35
C GLU A 168 0.36 22.34 -14.08
N ALA A 169 1.03 23.08 -13.19
CA ALA A 169 0.45 23.56 -11.94
C ALA A 169 -0.61 24.66 -12.13
N GLU A 170 -0.51 25.45 -13.19
CA GLU A 170 -1.43 26.56 -13.50
C GLU A 170 -2.74 26.13 -14.20
N ARG A 171 -2.95 24.83 -14.46
CA ARG A 171 -4.11 24.29 -15.19
C ARG A 171 -5.21 23.74 -14.29
#